data_AF-A0A9P9HL90-F1
#
_entry.id   AF-A0A9P9HL90-F1
#
_cell.length_a   1.000
_cell.length_b   1.000
_cell.length_c   1.000
_cell.angle_alpha   90.00
_cell.angle_beta   90.00
_cell.angle_gamma   90.00
#
_symmetry.space_group_name_H-M   'P 1'
#
loop_
_entity.id
_entity.type
_entity.pdbx_description
1 polymer ?
#
loop_
_entity_poly.entity_id
_entity_poly.type
_entity_poly.pdbx_seq_one_letter_code
_entity_poly.pdbx_strand_id
1 'polypeptide(L)'
;MASLGGKTIAITGAASGIGLAAAKLLASRGAQLSIADMNKAGLETALESLPGNGHIATQVDVSNSQDVNAWIEKTVSVFGKLDGAVNMAGVFTHGTCLRDETDNTWDFIMGVNARGVFNCLRAELKHVKSGGSIVSAASVDGQAGFANASVYCASKHAVIGMSRSAAKENENIRINCVAPGSVRTPMMEGEGMAEAVEAEVALQVQKRPAEPHEIANVISFLLSDEASFVTGAVYNVDGGWIYLEKIQPVRVAILDCDYAVPKVAETWGPTYSSIFAHRLQAVNKTLRSERPLETSAFDIIKDEYPNPNDFDAFLITGSIKGVYDKDPWTAKLKSFIQETYQNYQHVRLFGACFGHQIISAALLENYGVIVERDPKGYEVGIHKVALNPKFAAQFSHVFSLPEGDGLRMQFAHGDHVRLETSWPESWMSIGSTPHCVVQGIFQPGRVLTFQGHFEFDEEISRETIKYFYTPERGFTPEQTQAALEQIRGKDDSVEAVKMLHAFFTEGNDE
;
A
#
# COMPACT_ATOMS: atom_id res chain seq x y z
N MET A 1 5.49 -20.83 29.70
CA MET A 1 4.41 -19.83 29.58
C MET A 1 4.10 -19.31 30.96
N ALA A 2 3.89 -18.00 31.10
CA ALA A 2 3.69 -17.35 32.39
C ALA A 2 2.60 -18.00 33.25
N SER A 3 2.96 -18.36 34.49
CA SER A 3 2.00 -18.81 35.51
C SER A 3 1.12 -17.63 35.93
N LEU A 4 -0.17 -17.89 36.15
CA LEU A 4 -1.10 -16.96 36.81
C LEU A 4 -1.57 -17.54 38.15
N GLY A 5 -0.83 -18.52 38.66
CA GLY A 5 -1.08 -19.19 39.93
C GLY A 5 -1.24 -18.18 41.06
N GLY A 6 -2.36 -18.28 41.77
CA GLY A 6 -2.65 -17.41 42.91
C GLY A 6 -3.07 -15.99 42.54
N LYS A 7 -3.26 -15.63 41.26
CA LYS A 7 -3.88 -14.37 40.86
C LYS A 7 -5.41 -14.50 40.83
N THR A 8 -6.12 -13.46 41.26
CA THR A 8 -7.58 -13.33 41.13
C THR A 8 -7.91 -12.36 40.00
N ILE A 9 -8.63 -12.84 38.97
CA ILE A 9 -8.96 -12.07 37.77
C ILE A 9 -10.49 -11.98 37.58
N ALA A 10 -10.99 -10.76 37.40
CA ALA A 10 -12.38 -10.50 37.02
C ALA A 10 -12.52 -10.46 35.48
N ILE A 11 -13.56 -11.05 34.90
CA ILE A 11 -13.75 -11.11 33.43
C ILE A 11 -15.21 -10.80 33.08
N THR A 12 -15.46 -9.77 32.28
CA THR A 12 -16.77 -9.53 31.67
C THR A 12 -16.84 -10.12 30.26
N GLY A 13 -18.04 -10.40 29.73
CA GLY A 13 -18.22 -11.01 28.41
C GLY A 13 -17.77 -12.48 28.37
N ALA A 14 -17.82 -13.16 29.50
CA ALA A 14 -17.21 -14.47 29.69
C ALA A 14 -18.09 -15.64 29.21
N ALA A 15 -19.34 -15.41 28.80
CA ALA A 15 -20.23 -16.49 28.38
C ALA A 15 -19.88 -17.06 27.00
N SER A 16 -19.13 -16.33 26.17
CA SER A 16 -18.80 -16.77 24.80
C SER A 16 -17.54 -16.11 24.23
N GLY A 17 -17.17 -16.50 23.01
CA GLY A 17 -16.15 -15.84 22.19
C GLY A 17 -14.80 -15.66 22.88
N ILE A 18 -14.23 -14.46 22.74
CA ILE A 18 -12.90 -14.11 23.28
C ILE A 18 -12.89 -14.17 24.81
N GLY A 19 -13.94 -13.71 25.48
CA GLY A 19 -14.02 -13.70 26.94
C GLY A 19 -14.01 -15.11 27.52
N LEU A 20 -14.77 -16.04 26.94
CA LEU A 20 -14.76 -17.45 27.32
C LEU A 20 -13.39 -18.11 27.06
N ALA A 21 -12.77 -17.82 25.91
CA ALA A 21 -11.45 -18.34 25.58
C ALA A 21 -10.38 -17.83 26.55
N ALA A 22 -10.44 -16.54 26.92
CA ALA A 22 -9.59 -15.96 27.96
C ALA A 22 -9.84 -16.65 29.31
N ALA A 23 -11.10 -16.81 29.74
CA ALA A 23 -11.42 -17.48 31.00
C ALA A 23 -10.84 -18.90 31.07
N LYS A 24 -11.04 -19.71 30.03
CA LYS A 24 -10.47 -21.08 29.96
C LYS A 24 -8.95 -21.08 30.05
N LEU A 25 -8.28 -20.19 29.31
CA LEU A 25 -6.82 -20.10 29.31
C LEU A 25 -6.28 -19.64 30.66
N LEU A 26 -6.85 -18.59 31.25
CA LEU A 26 -6.39 -18.03 32.53
C LEU A 26 -6.60 -19.03 33.68
N ALA A 27 -7.75 -19.72 33.71
CA ALA A 27 -8.02 -20.80 34.65
C ALA A 27 -7.02 -21.96 34.50
N SER A 28 -6.70 -22.37 33.25
CA SER A 28 -5.71 -23.42 33.00
C SER A 28 -4.30 -23.06 33.47
N ARG A 29 -4.03 -21.76 33.66
CA ARG A 29 -2.76 -21.21 34.19
C ARG A 29 -2.81 -20.93 35.70
N GLY A 30 -3.86 -21.38 36.39
CA GLY A 30 -3.98 -21.35 37.84
C GLY A 30 -4.57 -20.06 38.43
N ALA A 31 -5.16 -19.19 37.61
CA ALA A 31 -5.87 -18.01 38.11
C ALA A 31 -7.22 -18.41 38.73
N GLN A 32 -7.61 -17.75 39.83
CA GLN A 32 -8.99 -17.78 40.33
C GLN A 32 -9.80 -16.73 39.59
N LEU A 33 -11.01 -17.10 39.14
CA LEU A 33 -11.78 -16.27 38.22
C LEU A 33 -13.12 -15.86 38.82
N SER A 34 -13.46 -14.58 38.66
CA SER A 34 -14.82 -14.06 38.77
C SER A 34 -15.29 -13.73 37.37
N ILE A 35 -16.19 -14.54 36.81
CA ILE A 35 -16.71 -14.35 35.45
C ILE A 35 -18.08 -13.69 35.49
N ALA A 36 -18.32 -12.81 34.52
CA ALA A 36 -19.55 -12.06 34.39
C ALA A 36 -20.00 -11.93 32.93
N ASP A 37 -21.31 -11.95 32.74
CA ASP A 37 -21.98 -11.77 31.46
C ASP A 37 -23.46 -11.41 31.70
N MET A 38 -24.13 -10.86 30.70
CA MET A 38 -25.59 -10.67 30.70
C MET A 38 -26.32 -12.00 30.48
N ASN A 39 -25.74 -12.89 29.67
CA ASN A 39 -26.30 -14.19 29.36
C ASN A 39 -26.04 -15.19 30.51
N LYS A 40 -26.98 -15.26 31.45
CA LYS A 40 -26.87 -16.15 32.63
C LYS A 40 -26.65 -17.63 32.26
N ALA A 41 -27.42 -18.17 31.32
CA ALA A 41 -27.32 -19.59 30.94
C ALA A 41 -25.97 -19.91 30.27
N GLY A 42 -25.51 -19.03 29.38
CA GLY A 42 -24.18 -19.15 28.78
C GLY A 42 -23.07 -19.02 29.82
N LEU A 43 -23.24 -18.15 30.82
CA LEU A 43 -22.28 -17.96 31.90
C LEU A 43 -22.20 -19.18 32.85
N GLU A 44 -23.32 -19.83 33.14
CA GLU A 44 -23.35 -21.08 33.91
C GLU A 44 -22.60 -22.20 33.17
N THR A 45 -22.86 -22.35 31.86
CA THR A 45 -22.13 -23.29 31.00
C THR A 45 -20.63 -22.97 30.93
N ALA A 46 -20.30 -21.68 30.85
CA ALA A 46 -18.92 -21.21 30.86
C ALA A 46 -18.20 -21.61 32.15
N LEU A 47 -18.84 -21.38 33.32
CA LEU A 47 -18.30 -21.73 34.63
C LEU A 47 -17.97 -23.22 34.75
N GLU A 48 -18.87 -24.09 34.32
CA GLU A 48 -18.69 -25.55 34.33
C GLU A 48 -17.54 -26.01 33.42
N SER A 49 -17.24 -25.24 32.37
CA SER A 49 -16.19 -25.56 31.41
C SER A 49 -14.78 -25.10 31.85
N LEU A 50 -14.66 -24.38 32.97
CA LEU A 50 -13.37 -23.86 33.44
C LEU A 50 -12.58 -24.96 34.17
N PRO A 51 -11.28 -25.13 33.87
CA PRO A 51 -10.43 -26.03 34.64
C PRO A 51 -10.12 -25.44 36.02
N GLY A 52 -10.17 -26.27 37.07
CA GLY A 52 -9.94 -25.84 38.45
C GLY A 52 -11.25 -25.66 39.23
N ASN A 53 -11.14 -25.23 40.49
CA ASN A 53 -12.27 -25.06 41.40
C ASN A 53 -12.23 -23.66 42.02
N GLY A 54 -13.37 -23.20 42.53
CA GLY A 54 -13.47 -21.94 43.27
C GLY A 54 -13.69 -20.70 42.39
N HIS A 55 -13.89 -20.87 41.08
CA HIS A 55 -14.37 -19.78 40.22
C HIS A 55 -15.81 -19.40 40.61
N ILE A 56 -16.18 -18.14 40.42
CA ILE A 56 -17.55 -17.65 40.64
C ILE A 56 -18.11 -17.01 39.38
N ALA A 57 -19.42 -17.18 39.16
CA ALA A 57 -20.16 -16.51 38.11
C ALA A 57 -21.15 -15.50 38.71
N THR A 58 -21.30 -14.35 38.05
CA THR A 58 -22.32 -13.34 38.40
C THR A 58 -22.92 -12.75 37.13
N GLN A 59 -24.25 -12.73 37.02
CA GLN A 59 -24.92 -12.01 35.95
C GLN A 59 -24.75 -10.51 36.17
N VAL A 60 -24.23 -9.78 35.17
CA VAL A 60 -23.90 -8.35 35.30
C VAL A 60 -24.27 -7.61 34.02
N ASP A 61 -25.01 -6.50 34.17
CA ASP A 61 -25.08 -5.46 33.16
C ASP A 61 -23.91 -4.49 33.32
N VAL A 62 -22.94 -4.53 32.41
CA VAL A 62 -21.80 -3.62 32.47
C VAL A 62 -22.21 -2.16 32.30
N SER A 63 -23.32 -1.88 31.60
CA SER A 63 -23.84 -0.52 31.44
C SER A 63 -24.39 0.05 32.76
N ASN A 64 -24.79 -0.82 33.70
CA ASN A 64 -25.26 -0.45 35.03
C ASN A 64 -24.12 -0.43 36.04
N SER A 65 -23.76 0.76 36.52
CA SER A 65 -22.67 0.91 37.49
C SER A 65 -22.92 0.24 38.84
N GLN A 66 -24.18 0.05 39.26
CA GLN A 66 -24.49 -0.62 40.53
C GLN A 66 -24.18 -2.11 40.45
N ASP A 67 -24.56 -2.75 39.34
CA ASP A 67 -24.28 -4.17 39.08
C ASP A 67 -22.77 -4.43 39.05
N VAL A 68 -22.02 -3.58 38.35
CA VAL A 68 -20.55 -3.68 38.28
C VAL A 68 -19.90 -3.50 39.64
N ASN A 69 -20.30 -2.49 40.42
CA ASN A 69 -19.76 -2.27 41.77
C ASN A 69 -20.04 -3.47 42.67
N ALA A 70 -21.29 -3.97 42.70
CA ALA A 70 -21.69 -5.12 43.51
C ALA A 70 -20.93 -6.39 43.12
N TRP A 71 -20.68 -6.61 41.82
CA TRP A 71 -19.89 -7.74 41.32
C TRP A 71 -18.43 -7.67 41.75
N ILE A 72 -17.79 -6.52 41.66
CA ILE A 72 -16.39 -6.33 42.09
C ILE A 72 -16.28 -6.46 43.62
N GLU A 73 -17.21 -5.87 44.39
CA GLU A 73 -17.27 -6.03 45.85
C GLU A 73 -17.42 -7.50 46.25
N LYS A 74 -18.33 -8.24 45.61
CA LYS A 74 -18.50 -9.69 45.81
C LYS A 74 -17.22 -10.45 45.48
N THR A 75 -16.55 -10.10 44.38
CA THR A 75 -15.28 -10.72 43.95
C THR A 75 -14.20 -10.55 45.03
N VAL A 76 -14.03 -9.34 45.55
CA VAL A 76 -13.06 -9.06 46.62
C VAL A 76 -13.46 -9.74 47.93
N SER A 77 -14.75 -9.79 48.26
CA SER A 77 -15.25 -10.47 49.46
C SER A 77 -14.98 -11.98 49.43
N VAL A 78 -15.19 -12.63 48.29
CA VAL A 78 -14.98 -14.08 48.13
C VAL A 78 -13.49 -14.45 48.09
N PHE A 79 -12.68 -13.69 47.35
CA PHE A 79 -11.28 -14.05 47.11
C PHE A 79 -10.26 -13.31 47.99
N GLY A 80 -10.71 -12.29 48.75
CA GLY A 80 -9.87 -11.44 49.58
C GLY A 80 -9.01 -10.43 48.81
N LYS A 81 -9.02 -10.46 47.48
CA LYS A 81 -8.22 -9.59 46.61
C LYS A 81 -8.71 -9.56 45.16
N LEU A 82 -8.19 -8.61 44.40
CA LEU A 82 -8.28 -8.54 42.95
C LEU A 82 -6.88 -8.18 42.41
N ASP A 83 -6.34 -9.01 41.53
CA ASP A 83 -4.99 -8.80 40.95
C ASP A 83 -5.07 -8.30 39.49
N GLY A 84 -6.21 -8.47 38.83
CA GLY A 84 -6.40 -7.97 37.48
C GLY A 84 -7.80 -8.16 36.94
N ALA A 85 -8.02 -7.66 35.73
CA ALA A 85 -9.33 -7.75 35.07
C ALA A 85 -9.23 -7.83 33.54
N VAL A 86 -10.27 -8.40 32.93
CA VAL A 86 -10.48 -8.47 31.48
C VAL A 86 -11.86 -7.91 31.15
N ASN A 87 -11.88 -6.72 30.55
CA ASN A 87 -13.09 -6.03 30.14
C ASN A 87 -13.43 -6.40 28.70
N MET A 88 -14.10 -7.54 28.50
CA MET A 88 -14.38 -8.13 27.18
C MET A 88 -15.84 -8.01 26.73
N ALA A 89 -16.76 -7.62 27.62
CA ALA A 89 -18.14 -7.37 27.23
C ALA A 89 -18.21 -6.27 26.15
N GLY A 90 -18.98 -6.54 25.10
CA GLY A 90 -19.19 -5.61 24.01
C GLY A 90 -20.30 -6.07 23.09
N VAL A 91 -20.86 -5.13 22.34
CA VAL A 91 -21.92 -5.36 21.36
C VAL A 91 -21.62 -4.62 20.06
N PHE A 92 -22.08 -5.25 18.98
CA PHE A 92 -22.24 -4.68 17.66
C PHE A 92 -23.64 -5.09 17.18
N THR A 93 -24.38 -4.19 16.54
CA THR A 93 -25.77 -4.47 16.11
C THR A 93 -25.79 -4.85 14.63
N HIS A 94 -25.67 -3.86 13.74
CA HIS A 94 -25.64 -4.00 12.30
C HIS A 94 -24.93 -2.79 11.69
N GLY A 95 -24.53 -2.91 10.43
CA GLY A 95 -23.93 -1.79 9.70
C GLY A 95 -24.99 -0.77 9.27
N THR A 96 -24.90 0.46 9.79
CA THR A 96 -25.80 1.58 9.46
C THR A 96 -25.03 2.85 9.15
N CYS A 97 -25.39 3.50 8.05
CA CYS A 97 -24.83 4.79 7.69
C CYS A 97 -25.13 5.81 8.79
N LEU A 98 -24.15 6.63 9.19
CA LEU A 98 -24.30 7.55 10.32
C LEU A 98 -25.53 8.47 10.23
N ARG A 99 -25.91 8.86 9.01
CA ARG A 99 -27.07 9.74 8.78
C ARG A 99 -28.43 9.09 9.09
N ASP A 100 -28.47 7.77 9.11
CA ASP A 100 -29.66 6.95 9.31
C ASP A 100 -29.66 6.27 10.69
N GLU A 101 -28.67 6.63 11.52
CA GLU A 101 -28.50 6.03 12.84
C GLU A 101 -29.54 6.54 13.84
N THR A 102 -29.84 5.71 14.84
CA THR A 102 -30.87 5.97 15.86
C THR A 102 -30.27 6.23 17.23
N ASP A 103 -30.92 7.10 18.01
CA ASP A 103 -30.55 7.36 19.41
C ASP A 103 -30.52 6.06 20.23
N ASN A 104 -31.45 5.13 20.00
CA ASN A 104 -31.52 3.86 20.71
C ASN A 104 -30.28 2.98 20.45
N THR A 105 -29.84 2.89 19.20
CA THR A 105 -28.64 2.10 18.85
C THR A 105 -27.38 2.80 19.34
N TRP A 106 -27.32 4.14 19.28
CA TRP A 106 -26.27 4.93 19.91
C TRP A 106 -26.17 4.62 21.41
N ASP A 107 -27.26 4.78 22.15
CA ASP A 107 -27.32 4.59 23.59
C ASP A 107 -26.97 3.16 24.00
N PHE A 108 -27.41 2.17 23.23
CA PHE A 108 -27.09 0.77 23.47
C PHE A 108 -25.59 0.46 23.27
N ILE A 109 -25.04 0.82 22.10
CA ILE A 109 -23.62 0.54 21.78
C ILE A 109 -22.71 1.32 22.73
N MET A 110 -22.95 2.61 22.93
CA MET A 110 -22.15 3.42 23.85
C MET A 110 -22.33 3.00 25.31
N GLY A 111 -23.55 2.62 25.69
CA GLY A 111 -23.90 2.13 27.03
C GLY A 111 -23.12 0.88 27.41
N VAL A 112 -23.02 -0.09 26.50
CA VAL A 112 -22.28 -1.33 26.77
C VAL A 112 -20.78 -1.15 26.54
N ASN A 113 -20.35 -0.64 25.37
CA ASN A 113 -18.94 -0.67 24.98
C ASN A 113 -18.10 0.39 25.69
N ALA A 114 -18.59 1.63 25.76
CA ALA A 114 -17.83 2.74 26.36
C ALA A 114 -18.17 2.89 27.84
N ARG A 115 -19.44 3.10 28.17
CA ARG A 115 -19.89 3.26 29.56
C ARG A 115 -19.66 1.99 30.38
N GLY A 116 -19.80 0.81 29.78
CA GLY A 116 -19.49 -0.46 30.45
C GLY A 116 -18.03 -0.57 30.86
N VAL A 117 -17.09 -0.30 29.95
CA VAL A 117 -15.65 -0.30 30.27
C VAL A 117 -15.31 0.78 31.29
N PHE A 118 -15.91 1.97 31.20
CA PHE A 118 -15.77 3.01 32.22
C PHE A 118 -16.20 2.51 33.61
N ASN A 119 -17.37 1.89 33.71
CA ASN A 119 -17.88 1.36 34.97
C ASN A 119 -16.94 0.30 35.55
N CYS A 120 -16.45 -0.62 34.71
CA CYS A 120 -15.52 -1.68 35.11
C CYS A 120 -14.19 -1.11 35.61
N LEU A 121 -13.51 -0.29 34.79
CA LEU A 121 -12.25 0.34 35.17
C LEU A 121 -12.38 1.11 36.50
N ARG A 122 -13.44 1.90 36.65
CA ARG A 122 -13.68 2.70 37.87
C ARG A 122 -13.90 1.83 39.11
N ALA A 123 -14.56 0.67 38.98
CA ALA A 123 -14.78 -0.25 40.10
C ALA A 123 -13.51 -1.05 40.41
N GLU A 124 -12.87 -1.61 39.38
CA GLU A 124 -11.66 -2.43 39.47
C GLU A 124 -10.49 -1.67 40.09
N LEU A 125 -10.23 -0.43 39.64
CA LEU A 125 -9.10 0.38 40.12
C LEU A 125 -9.17 0.76 41.61
N LYS A 126 -10.34 0.61 42.25
CA LYS A 126 -10.45 0.76 43.71
C LYS A 126 -9.91 -0.45 44.49
N HIS A 127 -9.77 -1.60 43.84
CA HIS A 127 -9.49 -2.88 44.48
C HIS A 127 -8.27 -3.61 43.91
N VAL A 128 -7.91 -3.38 42.65
CA VAL A 128 -6.68 -3.90 42.05
C VAL A 128 -5.48 -3.33 42.79
N LYS A 129 -4.63 -4.21 43.31
CA LYS A 129 -3.43 -3.80 44.07
C LYS A 129 -2.29 -3.40 43.13
N SER A 130 -1.30 -2.70 43.69
CA SER A 130 0.00 -2.46 43.06
C SER A 130 0.58 -3.76 42.48
N GLY A 131 1.07 -3.71 41.24
CA GLY A 131 1.53 -4.86 40.46
C GLY A 131 0.42 -5.56 39.66
N GLY A 132 -0.82 -5.09 39.75
CA GLY A 132 -1.95 -5.64 39.01
C GLY A 132 -1.99 -5.24 37.54
N SER A 133 -2.90 -5.86 36.78
CA SER A 133 -3.06 -5.61 35.35
C SER A 133 -4.49 -5.69 34.87
N ILE A 134 -4.91 -4.75 34.02
CA ILE A 134 -6.23 -4.72 33.39
C ILE A 134 -6.08 -4.72 31.87
N VAL A 135 -6.89 -5.51 31.18
CA VAL A 135 -6.94 -5.59 29.71
C VAL A 135 -8.36 -5.32 29.23
N SER A 136 -8.55 -4.31 28.38
CA SER A 136 -9.86 -3.95 27.82
C SER A 136 -9.96 -4.27 26.33
N ALA A 137 -11.15 -4.62 25.87
CA ALA A 137 -11.44 -4.91 24.47
C ALA A 137 -11.66 -3.63 23.65
N ALA A 138 -10.65 -3.24 22.88
CA ALA A 138 -10.80 -2.26 21.81
C ALA A 138 -11.29 -2.97 20.52
N SER A 139 -10.87 -2.47 19.36
CA SER A 139 -11.04 -3.07 18.03
C SER A 139 -10.04 -2.40 17.08
N VAL A 140 -9.81 -2.97 15.90
CA VAL A 140 -9.23 -2.20 14.78
C VAL A 140 -10.07 -0.96 14.45
N ASP A 141 -11.40 -1.02 14.62
CA ASP A 141 -12.37 0.10 14.58
C ASP A 141 -12.16 1.16 15.67
N GLY A 142 -11.39 0.84 16.70
CA GLY A 142 -10.97 1.81 17.72
C GLY A 142 -9.79 2.68 17.28
N GLN A 143 -9.20 2.37 16.13
CA GLN A 143 -7.99 3.02 15.61
C GLN A 143 -8.16 3.49 14.15
N ALA A 144 -9.13 2.93 13.42
CA ALA A 144 -9.53 3.36 12.09
C ALA A 144 -11.06 3.59 12.02
N GLY A 145 -11.50 4.43 11.08
CA GLY A 145 -12.92 4.66 10.82
C GLY A 145 -13.44 3.73 9.71
N PHE A 146 -14.66 3.21 9.90
CA PHE A 146 -15.30 2.31 8.94
C PHE A 146 -16.69 2.82 8.56
N ALA A 147 -16.99 2.77 7.26
CA ALA A 147 -18.33 3.04 6.76
C ALA A 147 -19.32 2.09 7.45
N ASN A 148 -20.49 2.62 7.79
CA ASN A 148 -21.58 1.90 8.44
C ASN A 148 -21.31 1.38 9.87
N ALA A 149 -20.13 1.64 10.47
CA ALA A 149 -19.82 1.21 11.84
C ALA A 149 -19.47 2.39 12.77
N SER A 150 -19.94 3.60 12.42
CA SER A 150 -19.52 4.86 13.06
C SER A 150 -19.67 4.89 14.59
N VAL A 151 -20.81 4.46 15.13
CA VAL A 151 -21.07 4.40 16.59
C VAL A 151 -20.17 3.38 17.28
N TYR A 152 -20.00 2.21 16.67
CA TYR A 152 -19.11 1.18 17.18
C TYR A 152 -17.66 1.68 17.21
N CYS A 153 -17.19 2.29 16.11
CA CYS A 153 -15.88 2.93 16.01
C CYS A 153 -15.69 3.95 17.15
N ALA A 154 -16.65 4.87 17.33
CA ALA A 154 -16.62 5.88 18.38
C ALA A 154 -16.51 5.24 19.78
N SER A 155 -17.30 4.19 20.04
CA SER A 155 -17.27 3.48 21.32
C SER A 155 -15.91 2.82 21.60
N LYS A 156 -15.25 2.25 20.58
CA LYS A 156 -13.94 1.60 20.72
C LYS A 156 -12.79 2.60 20.78
N HIS A 157 -12.91 3.76 20.14
CA HIS A 157 -12.00 4.89 20.35
C HIS A 157 -12.07 5.39 21.80
N ALA A 158 -13.28 5.47 22.39
CA ALA A 158 -13.46 5.85 23.78
C ALA A 158 -12.76 4.88 24.75
N VAL A 159 -12.82 3.56 24.49
CA VAL A 159 -12.11 2.54 25.28
C VAL A 159 -10.59 2.77 25.25
N ILE A 160 -10.01 3.05 24.09
CA ILE A 160 -8.57 3.30 23.94
C ILE A 160 -8.17 4.58 24.69
N GLY A 161 -8.92 5.66 24.49
CA GLY A 161 -8.67 6.95 25.15
C GLY A 161 -8.71 6.81 26.67
N MET A 162 -9.78 6.19 27.20
CA MET A 162 -9.93 5.97 28.65
C MET A 162 -8.82 5.08 29.21
N SER A 163 -8.48 3.97 28.54
CA SER A 163 -7.47 3.04 29.03
C SER A 163 -6.08 3.68 29.07
N ARG A 164 -5.74 4.52 28.07
CA ARG A 164 -4.49 5.30 28.05
C ARG A 164 -4.43 6.34 29.17
N SER A 165 -5.52 7.03 29.45
CA SER A 165 -5.59 7.99 30.57
C SER A 165 -5.46 7.26 31.91
N ALA A 166 -6.23 6.18 32.11
CA ALA A 166 -6.17 5.39 33.33
C ALA A 166 -4.77 4.82 33.58
N ALA A 167 -4.05 4.40 32.53
CA ALA A 167 -2.67 3.91 32.66
C ALA A 167 -1.72 4.98 33.21
N LYS A 168 -1.91 6.26 32.85
CA LYS A 168 -1.12 7.38 33.36
C LYS A 168 -1.49 7.78 34.79
N GLU A 169 -2.74 7.56 35.17
CA GLU A 169 -3.27 7.87 36.50
C GLU A 169 -2.91 6.82 37.56
N ASN A 170 -2.47 5.63 37.14
CA ASN A 170 -2.25 4.47 38.02
C ASN A 170 -0.86 3.85 37.78
N GLU A 171 0.20 4.53 38.21
CA GLU A 171 1.60 4.18 37.92
C GLU A 171 2.00 2.73 38.29
N ASN A 172 1.32 2.13 39.27
CA ASN A 172 1.60 0.78 39.76
C ASN A 172 0.65 -0.29 39.22
N ILE A 173 -0.27 0.06 38.32
CA ILE A 173 -1.22 -0.87 37.71
C ILE A 173 -1.08 -0.75 36.20
N ARG A 174 -0.88 -1.89 35.52
CA ARG A 174 -0.74 -1.89 34.06
C ARG A 174 -2.12 -1.93 33.42
N ILE A 175 -2.39 -1.05 32.47
CA ILE A 175 -3.69 -0.97 31.80
C ILE A 175 -3.44 -0.92 30.30
N ASN A 176 -3.93 -1.94 29.59
CA ASN A 176 -3.71 -2.07 28.15
C ASN A 176 -5.02 -2.43 27.43
N CYS A 177 -5.00 -2.32 26.11
CA CYS A 177 -6.06 -2.84 25.26
C CYS A 177 -5.54 -3.95 24.35
N VAL A 178 -6.44 -4.86 24.01
CA VAL A 178 -6.30 -5.67 22.78
C VAL A 178 -7.26 -5.11 21.73
N ALA A 179 -6.79 -5.04 20.49
CA ALA A 179 -7.56 -4.61 19.33
C ALA A 179 -7.60 -5.76 18.31
N PRO A 180 -8.60 -6.65 18.41
CA PRO A 180 -8.79 -7.70 17.42
C PRO A 180 -9.22 -7.13 16.08
N GLY A 181 -8.84 -7.81 14.99
CA GLY A 181 -9.57 -7.75 13.72
C GLY A 181 -10.69 -8.80 13.71
N SER A 182 -11.04 -9.34 12.54
CA SER A 182 -12.01 -10.42 12.44
C SER A 182 -11.66 -11.67 13.27
N VAL A 183 -12.57 -12.08 14.15
CA VAL A 183 -12.45 -13.27 15.02
C VAL A 183 -13.73 -14.12 14.93
N ARG A 184 -13.59 -15.45 14.85
CA ARG A 184 -14.72 -16.39 14.87
C ARG A 184 -15.42 -16.37 16.23
N THR A 185 -16.46 -15.56 16.35
CA THR A 185 -17.27 -15.42 17.58
C THR A 185 -18.74 -15.33 17.23
N PRO A 186 -19.66 -15.64 18.17
CA PRO A 186 -21.09 -15.50 17.92
C PRO A 186 -21.51 -14.09 17.48
N MET A 187 -20.77 -13.05 17.88
CA MET A 187 -21.01 -11.67 17.45
C MET A 187 -20.80 -11.50 15.93
N MET A 188 -19.82 -12.18 15.36
CA MET A 188 -19.49 -12.11 13.92
C MET A 188 -20.27 -13.13 13.07
N GLU A 189 -20.99 -14.05 13.71
CA GLU A 189 -21.87 -15.04 13.08
C GLU A 189 -23.34 -14.57 12.99
N GLY A 190 -23.62 -13.33 13.40
CA GLY A 190 -24.95 -12.73 13.34
C GLY A 190 -25.47 -12.54 11.90
N GLU A 191 -26.80 -12.46 11.75
CA GLU A 191 -27.44 -12.23 10.45
C GLU A 191 -26.92 -10.93 9.81
N GLY A 192 -26.55 -11.00 8.53
CA GLY A 192 -26.05 -9.84 7.77
C GLY A 192 -24.57 -9.52 7.94
N MET A 193 -23.81 -10.27 8.75
CA MET A 193 -22.38 -10.00 8.99
C MET A 193 -21.42 -10.66 8.00
N ALA A 194 -21.88 -11.68 7.25
CA ALA A 194 -21.01 -12.50 6.41
C ALA A 194 -20.19 -11.70 5.38
N GLU A 195 -20.83 -10.78 4.66
CA GLU A 195 -20.15 -9.96 3.64
C GLU A 195 -19.14 -8.98 4.27
N ALA A 196 -19.49 -8.38 5.41
CA ALA A 196 -18.58 -7.49 6.14
C ALA A 196 -17.35 -8.25 6.66
N VAL A 197 -17.56 -9.45 7.21
CA VAL A 197 -16.49 -10.34 7.67
C VAL A 197 -15.59 -10.77 6.51
N GLU A 198 -16.16 -11.16 5.37
CA GLU A 198 -15.37 -11.51 4.17
C GLU A 198 -14.54 -10.33 3.68
N ALA A 199 -15.12 -9.13 3.61
CA ALA A 199 -14.41 -7.92 3.21
C ALA A 199 -13.26 -7.57 4.16
N GLU A 200 -13.47 -7.73 5.48
CA GLU A 200 -12.43 -7.50 6.48
C GLU A 200 -11.30 -8.53 6.35
N VAL A 201 -11.63 -9.82 6.22
CA VAL A 201 -10.68 -10.92 6.04
C VAL A 201 -9.87 -10.77 4.75
N ALA A 202 -10.50 -10.27 3.67
CA ALA A 202 -9.82 -10.00 2.40
C ALA A 202 -8.72 -8.94 2.55
N LEU A 203 -8.85 -8.03 3.51
CA LEU A 203 -7.82 -7.02 3.81
C LEU A 203 -6.70 -7.60 4.70
N GLN A 204 -6.97 -8.52 5.61
CA GLN A 204 -5.95 -9.11 6.49
C GLN A 204 -4.80 -9.76 5.72
N VAL A 205 -3.56 -9.68 6.23
CA VAL A 205 -2.40 -10.39 5.63
C VAL A 205 -2.56 -11.89 5.74
N GLN A 206 -3.10 -12.39 6.85
CA GLN A 206 -3.27 -13.84 7.09
C GLN A 206 -4.49 -14.45 6.35
N LYS A 207 -5.33 -13.65 5.68
CA LYS A 207 -6.48 -14.09 4.86
C LYS A 207 -7.41 -15.10 5.53
N ARG A 208 -7.57 -14.99 6.86
CA ARG A 208 -8.50 -15.81 7.66
C ARG A 208 -8.90 -15.04 8.91
N PRO A 209 -10.12 -15.26 9.45
CA PRO A 209 -10.43 -14.80 10.79
C PRO A 209 -9.55 -15.53 11.82
N ALA A 210 -9.26 -14.84 12.93
CA ALA A 210 -8.59 -15.42 14.08
C ALA A 210 -9.54 -16.35 14.85
N GLU A 211 -8.97 -17.32 15.55
CA GLU A 211 -9.66 -18.09 16.57
C GLU A 211 -9.63 -17.33 17.91
N PRO A 212 -10.68 -17.40 18.75
CA PRO A 212 -10.73 -16.68 20.03
C PRO A 212 -9.52 -16.92 20.95
N HIS A 213 -8.93 -18.11 20.91
CA HIS A 213 -7.77 -18.45 21.73
C HIS A 213 -6.49 -17.69 21.32
N GLU A 214 -6.39 -17.23 20.07
CA GLU A 214 -5.26 -16.41 19.60
C GLU A 214 -5.27 -15.04 20.29
N ILE A 215 -6.45 -14.45 20.51
CA ILE A 215 -6.61 -13.21 21.29
C ILE A 215 -6.35 -13.49 22.78
N ALA A 216 -6.86 -14.60 23.31
CA ALA A 216 -6.68 -15.00 24.69
C ALA A 216 -5.20 -15.14 25.08
N ASN A 217 -4.35 -15.61 24.16
CA ASN A 217 -2.90 -15.71 24.38
C ASN A 217 -2.26 -14.35 24.69
N VAL A 218 -2.64 -13.31 23.93
CA VAL A 218 -2.15 -11.94 24.15
C VAL A 218 -2.69 -11.36 25.45
N ILE A 219 -3.98 -11.58 25.75
CA ILE A 219 -4.57 -11.18 27.04
C ILE A 219 -3.80 -11.81 28.20
N SER A 220 -3.51 -13.11 28.12
CA SER A 220 -2.76 -13.81 29.17
C SER A 220 -1.34 -13.29 29.33
N PHE A 221 -0.64 -12.95 28.24
CA PHE A 221 0.66 -12.27 28.30
C PHE A 221 0.53 -10.93 29.03
N LEU A 222 -0.43 -10.09 28.62
CA LEU A 222 -0.64 -8.77 29.19
C LEU A 222 -0.99 -8.80 30.68
N LEU A 223 -1.70 -9.83 31.17
CA LEU A 223 -2.00 -10.01 32.60
C LEU A 223 -0.83 -10.57 33.42
N SER A 224 0.20 -11.10 32.77
CA SER A 224 1.33 -11.76 33.42
C SER A 224 2.48 -10.79 33.71
N ASP A 225 3.45 -11.27 34.50
CA ASP A 225 4.64 -10.47 34.84
C ASP A 225 5.64 -10.38 33.67
N GLU A 226 5.47 -11.21 32.62
CA GLU A 226 6.21 -11.09 31.36
C GLU A 226 5.91 -9.75 30.65
N ALA A 227 4.77 -9.13 30.93
CA ALA A 227 4.38 -7.81 30.43
C ALA A 227 4.67 -6.68 31.43
N SER A 228 5.61 -6.87 32.36
CA SER A 228 5.89 -5.93 33.48
C SER A 228 6.22 -4.50 33.08
N PHE A 229 6.69 -4.26 31.85
CA PHE A 229 6.98 -2.92 31.32
C PHE A 229 5.96 -2.43 30.27
N VAL A 230 4.81 -3.10 30.18
CA VAL A 230 3.78 -2.83 29.17
C VAL A 230 2.54 -2.20 29.83
N THR A 231 2.32 -0.90 29.60
CA THR A 231 1.13 -0.16 30.02
C THR A 231 0.77 0.94 29.02
N GLY A 232 -0.51 1.30 28.91
CA GLY A 232 -1.01 2.31 27.97
C GLY A 232 -0.99 1.89 26.49
N ALA A 233 -0.67 0.63 26.21
CA ALA A 233 -0.53 0.11 24.86
C ALA A 233 -1.84 -0.46 24.32
N VAL A 234 -1.98 -0.43 22.99
CA VAL A 234 -3.05 -1.09 22.24
C VAL A 234 -2.40 -2.15 21.37
N TYR A 235 -2.66 -3.42 21.68
CA TYR A 235 -2.07 -4.55 20.96
C TYR A 235 -3.00 -5.03 19.86
N ASN A 236 -2.56 -4.89 18.61
CA ASN A 236 -3.29 -5.39 17.45
C ASN A 236 -3.12 -6.91 17.35
N VAL A 237 -4.26 -7.61 17.32
CA VAL A 237 -4.31 -9.05 17.09
C VAL A 237 -5.26 -9.27 15.91
N ASP A 238 -4.83 -8.78 14.75
CA ASP A 238 -5.70 -8.45 13.62
C ASP A 238 -5.27 -9.12 12.30
N GLY A 239 -4.30 -10.03 12.35
CA GLY A 239 -3.78 -10.69 11.15
C GLY A 239 -3.08 -9.73 10.18
N GLY A 240 -2.58 -8.58 10.65
CA GLY A 240 -1.91 -7.57 9.84
C GLY A 240 -2.85 -6.58 9.15
N TRP A 241 -4.05 -6.39 9.68
CA TRP A 241 -5.08 -5.53 9.08
C TRP A 241 -4.71 -4.05 9.13
N ILE A 242 -4.36 -3.52 10.30
CA ILE A 242 -4.27 -2.06 10.49
C ILE A 242 -3.02 -1.41 9.90
N TYR A 243 -1.95 -2.18 9.68
CA TYR A 243 -0.69 -1.69 9.11
C TYR A 243 -0.59 -1.92 7.60
N LEU A 244 -1.71 -2.15 6.93
CA LEU A 244 -1.79 -1.92 5.49
C LEU A 244 -2.15 -0.45 5.28
N GLU A 245 -1.14 0.43 5.30
CA GLU A 245 -1.30 1.67 4.54
C GLU A 245 -1.75 1.25 3.14
N LYS A 246 -2.91 1.72 2.69
CA LYS A 246 -3.33 1.53 1.30
C LYS A 246 -2.30 2.27 0.45
N ILE A 247 -1.25 1.58 0.04
CA ILE A 247 -0.23 2.21 -0.77
C ILE A 247 -0.89 2.52 -2.11
N GLN A 248 -1.22 3.79 -2.33
CA GLN A 248 -1.88 4.22 -3.55
C GLN A 248 -0.97 3.89 -4.73
N PRO A 249 -1.49 3.24 -5.78
CA PRO A 249 -0.70 2.97 -6.96
C PRO A 249 -0.25 4.29 -7.60
N VAL A 250 0.92 4.28 -8.21
CA VAL A 250 1.36 5.35 -9.09
C VAL A 250 0.67 5.13 -10.44
N ARG A 251 -0.17 6.08 -10.85
CA ARG A 251 -1.01 6.01 -12.05
C ARG A 251 -0.24 6.62 -13.22
N VAL A 252 0.05 5.83 -14.24
CA VAL A 252 0.80 6.22 -15.43
C VAL A 252 -0.11 6.20 -16.66
N ALA A 253 -0.25 7.33 -17.35
CA ALA A 253 -0.90 7.35 -18.66
C ALA A 253 0.14 7.10 -19.76
N ILE A 254 -0.09 6.12 -20.61
CA ILE A 254 0.73 5.84 -21.78
C ILE A 254 0.08 6.51 -23.00
N LEU A 255 0.79 7.43 -23.61
CA LEU A 255 0.35 8.23 -24.75
C LEU A 255 0.89 7.57 -26.04
N ASP A 256 0.03 6.78 -26.69
CA ASP A 256 0.36 6.05 -27.92
C ASP A 256 0.44 7.01 -29.11
N CYS A 257 1.63 7.09 -29.72
CA CYS A 257 1.98 8.02 -30.80
C CYS A 257 2.17 7.32 -32.16
N ASP A 258 1.97 6.00 -32.20
CA ASP A 258 2.02 5.17 -33.41
C ASP A 258 1.38 3.80 -33.17
N TYR A 259 1.16 3.07 -34.26
CA TYR A 259 0.67 1.70 -34.24
C TYR A 259 1.81 0.70 -34.39
N ALA A 260 1.72 -0.42 -33.68
CA ALA A 260 2.69 -1.49 -33.80
C ALA A 260 2.63 -2.12 -35.20
N VAL A 261 3.79 -2.53 -35.73
CA VAL A 261 3.83 -3.22 -37.03
C VAL A 261 3.00 -4.50 -36.99
N PRO A 262 2.39 -4.95 -38.11
CA PRO A 262 1.35 -5.98 -38.08
C PRO A 262 1.73 -7.24 -37.29
N LYS A 263 2.97 -7.72 -37.48
CA LYS A 263 3.44 -8.94 -36.79
C LYS A 263 3.62 -8.77 -35.28
N VAL A 264 4.06 -7.58 -34.85
CA VAL A 264 4.15 -7.24 -33.42
C VAL A 264 2.74 -7.06 -32.85
N ALA A 265 1.83 -6.45 -33.61
CA ALA A 265 0.47 -6.20 -33.19
C ALA A 265 -0.36 -7.48 -32.96
N GLU A 266 -0.05 -8.56 -33.68
CA GLU A 266 -0.64 -9.88 -33.43
C GLU A 266 -0.40 -10.39 -32.01
N THR A 267 0.75 -10.03 -31.40
CA THR A 267 1.15 -10.50 -30.07
C THR A 267 0.82 -9.48 -28.99
N TRP A 268 1.09 -8.21 -29.26
CA TRP A 268 1.04 -7.15 -28.27
C TRP A 268 -0.19 -6.25 -28.41
N GLY A 269 -0.97 -6.37 -29.47
CA GLY A 269 -2.09 -5.47 -29.75
C GLY A 269 -1.67 -4.26 -30.59
N PRO A 270 -2.62 -3.37 -30.92
CA PRO A 270 -2.47 -2.41 -32.01
C PRO A 270 -1.45 -1.29 -31.74
N THR A 271 -1.11 -1.02 -30.49
CA THR A 271 -0.22 0.08 -30.08
C THR A 271 0.90 -0.42 -29.17
N TYR A 272 1.86 0.46 -28.84
CA TYR A 272 3.04 0.08 -28.05
C TYR A 272 2.79 0.05 -26.53
N SER A 273 1.68 0.63 -26.05
CA SER A 273 1.38 0.72 -24.61
C SER A 273 1.36 -0.61 -23.87
N SER A 274 0.89 -1.69 -24.49
CA SER A 274 0.90 -3.03 -23.90
C SER A 274 2.32 -3.56 -23.63
N ILE A 275 3.27 -3.22 -24.50
CA ILE A 275 4.68 -3.62 -24.37
C ILE A 275 5.30 -2.88 -23.18
N PHE A 276 5.10 -1.56 -23.10
CA PHE A 276 5.54 -0.76 -21.95
C PHE A 276 4.92 -1.24 -20.63
N ALA A 277 3.59 -1.46 -20.62
CA ALA A 277 2.89 -1.96 -19.45
C ALA A 277 3.43 -3.32 -18.99
N HIS A 278 3.67 -4.25 -19.93
CA HIS A 278 4.26 -5.55 -19.62
C HIS A 278 5.65 -5.43 -19.00
N ARG A 279 6.53 -4.59 -19.57
CA ARG A 279 7.90 -4.38 -19.06
C ARG A 279 7.87 -3.76 -17.65
N LEU A 280 7.06 -2.73 -17.43
CA LEU A 280 6.91 -2.08 -16.11
C LEU A 280 6.36 -3.04 -15.06
N GLN A 281 5.39 -3.88 -15.42
CA GLN A 281 4.85 -4.89 -14.51
C GLN A 281 5.89 -5.98 -14.14
N ALA A 282 6.77 -6.34 -15.07
CA ALA A 282 7.80 -7.35 -14.83
C ALA A 282 8.78 -6.92 -13.72
N VAL A 283 9.20 -5.65 -13.69
CA VAL A 283 10.12 -5.14 -12.66
C VAL A 283 9.44 -4.85 -11.33
N ASN A 284 8.12 -4.60 -11.32
CA ASN A 284 7.37 -4.32 -10.10
C ASN A 284 7.47 -5.49 -9.09
N LYS A 285 7.54 -6.73 -9.59
CA LYS A 285 7.74 -7.93 -8.76
C LYS A 285 9.13 -8.02 -8.13
N THR A 286 10.14 -7.40 -8.75
CA THR A 286 11.54 -7.53 -8.37
C THR A 286 12.00 -6.41 -7.43
N LEU A 287 11.49 -5.18 -7.60
CA LEU A 287 12.00 -4.00 -6.91
C LEU A 287 11.44 -3.77 -5.48
N ARG A 288 10.53 -4.61 -4.96
CA ARG A 288 9.85 -4.36 -3.66
C ARG A 288 9.37 -2.90 -3.51
N SER A 289 8.89 -2.33 -4.61
CA SER A 289 8.36 -0.97 -4.62
C SER A 289 7.30 -0.84 -3.56
N GLU A 290 7.38 0.21 -2.74
CA GLU A 290 6.33 0.51 -1.79
C GLU A 290 5.03 0.74 -2.56
N ARG A 291 5.07 1.44 -3.69
CA ARG A 291 3.88 1.75 -4.51
C ARG A 291 3.82 0.91 -5.80
N PRO A 292 2.75 0.15 -6.07
CA PRO A 292 2.59 -0.52 -7.37
C PRO A 292 2.31 0.49 -8.49
N LEU A 293 2.69 0.17 -9.74
CA LEU A 293 2.33 0.97 -10.92
C LEU A 293 1.02 0.47 -11.53
N GLU A 294 0.15 1.40 -11.89
CA GLU A 294 -1.03 1.15 -12.72
C GLU A 294 -0.93 1.96 -14.01
N THR A 295 -1.22 1.33 -15.15
CA THR A 295 -1.06 1.94 -16.47
C THR A 295 -2.39 2.04 -17.22
N SER A 296 -2.66 3.17 -17.86
CA SER A 296 -3.79 3.36 -18.77
C SER A 296 -3.31 3.90 -20.12
N ALA A 297 -3.85 3.42 -21.24
CA ALA A 297 -3.42 3.82 -22.59
C ALA A 297 -4.37 4.85 -23.21
N PHE A 298 -3.81 5.79 -23.98
CA PHE A 298 -4.54 6.85 -24.69
C PHE A 298 -4.00 6.98 -26.12
N ASP A 299 -4.87 6.86 -27.12
CA ASP A 299 -4.51 6.98 -28.54
C ASP A 299 -4.46 8.47 -28.95
N ILE A 300 -3.24 9.05 -28.92
CA ILE A 300 -3.04 10.47 -29.23
C ILE A 300 -3.37 10.78 -30.69
N ILE A 301 -3.18 9.82 -31.60
CA ILE A 301 -3.49 10.00 -33.03
C ILE A 301 -5.00 10.17 -33.22
N LYS A 302 -5.81 9.54 -32.36
CA LYS A 302 -7.28 9.69 -32.32
C LYS A 302 -7.77 10.82 -31.43
N ASP A 303 -6.88 11.69 -30.97
CA ASP A 303 -7.20 12.84 -30.13
C ASP A 303 -7.69 12.48 -28.71
N GLU A 304 -7.28 11.32 -28.19
CA GLU A 304 -7.59 10.88 -26.83
C GLU A 304 -6.51 11.37 -25.87
N TYR A 305 -6.87 12.18 -24.87
CA TYR A 305 -5.93 12.72 -23.87
C TYR A 305 -6.44 12.48 -22.44
N PRO A 306 -5.54 12.13 -21.50
CA PRO A 306 -5.89 12.03 -20.09
C PRO A 306 -6.08 13.42 -19.46
N ASN A 307 -6.84 13.47 -18.37
CA ASN A 307 -6.83 14.62 -17.45
C ASN A 307 -5.61 14.51 -16.52
N PRO A 308 -4.69 15.48 -16.49
CA PRO A 308 -3.48 15.41 -15.66
C PRO A 308 -3.71 15.30 -14.13
N ASN A 309 -4.90 15.63 -13.63
CA ASN A 309 -5.23 15.40 -12.21
C ASN A 309 -5.39 13.91 -11.84
N ASP A 310 -5.71 13.09 -12.84
CA ASP A 310 -6.05 11.67 -12.63
C ASP A 310 -4.81 10.76 -12.69
N PHE A 311 -3.62 11.34 -12.97
CA PHE A 311 -2.38 10.60 -13.18
C PHE A 311 -1.21 11.26 -12.47
N ASP A 312 -0.20 10.44 -12.19
CA ASP A 312 1.03 10.83 -11.51
C ASP A 312 2.21 10.90 -12.50
N ALA A 313 2.10 10.23 -13.65
CA ALA A 313 3.08 10.33 -14.73
C ALA A 313 2.49 10.07 -16.12
N PHE A 314 3.14 10.62 -17.15
CA PHE A 314 2.86 10.36 -18.56
C PHE A 314 4.06 9.72 -19.26
N LEU A 315 3.81 8.66 -20.01
CA LEU A 315 4.79 7.93 -20.83
C LEU A 315 4.45 8.15 -22.30
N ILE A 316 5.29 8.90 -23.02
CA ILE A 316 5.10 9.20 -24.44
C ILE A 316 5.89 8.19 -25.27
N THR A 317 5.17 7.43 -26.09
CA THR A 317 5.74 6.35 -26.91
C THR A 317 6.46 6.87 -28.16
N GLY A 318 7.15 5.95 -28.85
CA GLY A 318 7.80 6.23 -30.13
C GLY A 318 6.82 6.44 -31.28
N SER A 319 7.33 6.97 -32.40
CA SER A 319 6.60 7.12 -33.66
C SER A 319 7.57 7.10 -34.82
N ILE A 320 7.13 6.58 -35.97
CA ILE A 320 7.88 6.75 -37.22
C ILE A 320 7.90 8.21 -37.69
N LYS A 321 6.94 9.02 -37.25
CA LYS A 321 6.90 10.45 -37.54
C LYS A 321 7.92 11.18 -36.68
N GLY A 322 8.63 12.11 -37.29
CA GLY A 322 9.46 13.06 -36.55
C GLY A 322 8.67 14.31 -36.17
N VAL A 323 9.09 14.99 -35.12
CA VAL A 323 8.49 16.29 -34.72
C VAL A 323 8.58 17.33 -35.85
N TYR A 324 9.59 17.21 -36.71
CA TYR A 324 9.81 18.06 -37.88
C TYR A 324 8.87 17.78 -39.07
N ASP A 325 8.11 16.68 -39.07
CA ASP A 325 7.18 16.35 -40.15
C ASP A 325 5.88 17.19 -40.10
N LYS A 326 5.66 17.95 -39.01
CA LYS A 326 4.57 18.93 -38.80
C LYS A 326 3.15 18.35 -38.94
N ASP A 327 2.96 17.08 -38.59
CA ASP A 327 1.63 16.48 -38.51
C ASP A 327 0.74 17.20 -37.45
N PRO A 328 -0.54 17.51 -37.72
CA PRO A 328 -1.36 18.35 -36.84
C PRO A 328 -1.47 17.87 -35.38
N TRP A 329 -1.51 16.56 -35.16
CA TRP A 329 -1.61 15.96 -33.82
C TRP A 329 -0.36 16.24 -32.96
N THR A 330 0.82 16.38 -33.58
CA THR A 330 2.08 16.67 -32.88
C THR A 330 2.08 18.05 -32.23
N ALA A 331 1.45 19.04 -32.86
CA ALA A 331 1.30 20.39 -32.30
C ALA A 331 0.40 20.39 -31.07
N LYS A 332 -0.69 19.60 -31.09
CA LYS A 332 -1.58 19.45 -29.92
C LYS A 332 -0.89 18.71 -28.78
N LEU A 333 -0.15 17.64 -29.08
CA LEU A 333 0.65 16.93 -28.07
C LEU A 333 1.72 17.85 -27.45
N LYS A 334 2.39 18.68 -28.26
CA LYS A 334 3.33 19.69 -27.76
C LYS A 334 2.67 20.65 -26.76
N SER A 335 1.49 21.19 -27.10
CA SER A 335 0.72 22.05 -26.18
C SER A 335 0.33 21.33 -24.90
N PHE A 336 -0.14 20.09 -25.00
CA PHE A 336 -0.50 19.26 -23.83
C PHE A 336 0.69 19.01 -22.91
N ILE A 337 1.87 18.72 -23.46
CA ILE A 337 3.12 18.56 -22.69
C ILE A 337 3.47 19.86 -21.96
N GLN A 338 3.39 21.00 -22.65
CA GLN A 338 3.68 22.31 -22.07
C GLN A 338 2.71 22.66 -20.94
N GLU A 339 1.41 22.46 -21.15
CA GLU A 339 0.38 22.71 -20.15
C GLU A 339 0.55 21.79 -18.92
N THR A 340 0.79 20.50 -19.16
CA THR A 340 1.06 19.52 -18.09
C THR A 340 2.27 19.96 -17.26
N TYR A 341 3.38 20.24 -17.93
CA TYR A 341 4.63 20.61 -17.27
C TYR A 341 4.50 21.91 -16.45
N GLN A 342 3.74 22.89 -16.94
CA GLN A 342 3.55 24.19 -16.29
C GLN A 342 2.57 24.13 -15.13
N ASN A 343 1.43 23.45 -15.30
CA ASN A 343 0.31 23.55 -14.37
C ASN A 343 0.18 22.37 -13.40
N TYR A 344 0.79 21.22 -13.71
CA TYR A 344 0.61 19.99 -12.94
C TYR A 344 1.95 19.49 -12.43
N GLN A 345 2.43 20.13 -11.36
CA GLN A 345 3.79 19.94 -10.87
C GLN A 345 4.06 18.54 -10.29
N HIS A 346 3.01 17.78 -10.00
CA HIS A 346 3.11 16.39 -9.55
C HIS A 346 3.29 15.39 -10.70
N VAL A 347 2.98 15.77 -11.94
CA VAL A 347 3.04 14.86 -13.10
C VAL A 347 4.46 14.77 -13.64
N ARG A 348 5.00 13.56 -13.67
CA ARG A 348 6.29 13.25 -14.30
C ARG A 348 6.14 12.94 -15.78
N LEU A 349 7.09 13.39 -16.60
CA LEU A 349 7.06 13.15 -18.04
C LEU A 349 8.18 12.20 -18.45
N PHE A 350 7.81 11.11 -19.12
CA PHE A 350 8.72 10.20 -19.77
C PHE A 350 8.53 10.20 -21.29
N GLY A 351 9.61 10.07 -22.06
CA GLY A 351 9.54 9.89 -23.51
C GLY A 351 10.54 8.88 -24.06
N ALA A 352 10.08 7.99 -24.93
CA ALA A 352 10.91 7.05 -25.70
C ALA A 352 10.93 7.44 -27.20
N CYS A 353 12.11 7.48 -27.84
CA CYS A 353 12.28 7.78 -29.27
C CYS A 353 11.57 9.09 -29.70
N PHE A 354 10.43 9.05 -30.40
CA PHE A 354 9.63 10.25 -30.66
C PHE A 354 9.22 11.00 -29.38
N GLY A 355 8.95 10.30 -28.29
CA GLY A 355 8.71 10.91 -26.97
C GLY A 355 9.89 11.78 -26.51
N HIS A 356 11.13 11.34 -26.76
CA HIS A 356 12.33 12.14 -26.50
C HIS A 356 12.36 13.41 -27.36
N GLN A 357 12.06 13.29 -28.66
CA GLN A 357 11.99 14.42 -29.57
C GLN A 357 10.94 15.45 -29.14
N ILE A 358 9.69 15.03 -28.92
CA ILE A 358 8.57 15.94 -28.69
C ILE A 358 8.67 16.64 -27.34
N ILE A 359 9.15 15.97 -26.29
CA ILE A 359 9.42 16.59 -24.99
C ILE A 359 10.55 17.62 -25.12
N SER A 360 11.63 17.27 -25.82
CA SER A 360 12.75 18.19 -26.08
C SER A 360 12.29 19.46 -26.82
N ALA A 361 11.49 19.29 -27.87
CA ALA A 361 10.93 20.41 -28.63
C ALA A 361 9.89 21.21 -27.82
N ALA A 362 9.08 20.56 -26.99
CA ALA A 362 8.06 21.20 -26.17
C ALA A 362 8.64 22.10 -25.08
N LEU A 363 9.70 21.63 -24.41
CA LEU A 363 10.20 22.24 -23.19
C LEU A 363 11.49 23.03 -23.38
N LEU A 364 12.31 22.68 -24.38
CA LEU A 364 13.68 23.18 -24.49
C LEU A 364 14.01 23.96 -25.77
N GLU A 365 13.07 24.11 -26.71
CA GLU A 365 13.29 24.86 -27.96
C GLU A 365 13.74 26.31 -27.70
N ASN A 366 13.15 26.98 -26.70
CA ASN A 366 13.53 28.34 -26.29
C ASN A 366 14.93 28.44 -25.66
N TYR A 367 15.55 27.30 -25.35
CA TYR A 367 16.93 27.20 -24.83
C TYR A 367 17.92 26.76 -25.92
N GLY A 368 17.50 26.75 -27.19
CA GLY A 368 18.36 26.38 -28.32
C GLY A 368 18.49 24.88 -28.55
N VAL A 369 17.54 24.08 -28.06
CA VAL A 369 17.40 22.68 -28.45
C VAL A 369 16.70 22.59 -29.81
N ILE A 370 17.29 21.83 -30.72
CA ILE A 370 16.78 21.60 -32.07
C ILE A 370 16.58 20.11 -32.28
N VAL A 371 15.45 19.75 -32.87
CA VAL A 371 15.11 18.39 -33.28
C VAL A 371 15.01 18.36 -34.80
N GLU A 372 15.83 17.55 -35.45
CA GLU A 372 15.90 17.45 -36.91
C GLU A 372 16.37 16.06 -37.34
N ARG A 373 16.33 15.80 -38.65
CA ARG A 373 16.91 14.56 -39.23
C ARG A 373 18.42 14.56 -39.03
N ASP A 374 18.97 13.44 -38.60
CA ASP A 374 20.42 13.30 -38.41
C ASP A 374 21.10 13.22 -39.79
N PRO A 375 22.02 14.15 -40.12
CA PRO A 375 22.77 14.11 -41.38
C PRO A 375 23.68 12.87 -41.50
N LYS A 376 24.01 12.19 -40.40
CA LYS A 376 24.76 10.91 -40.39
C LYS A 376 23.91 9.71 -40.79
N GLY A 377 22.59 9.88 -40.90
CA GLY A 377 21.65 8.81 -41.22
C GLY A 377 21.17 8.07 -39.96
N TYR A 378 20.94 6.77 -40.08
CA TYR A 378 20.27 5.96 -39.07
C TYR A 378 21.24 5.34 -38.05
N GLU A 379 20.85 5.35 -36.77
CA GLU A 379 21.46 4.54 -35.70
C GLU A 379 20.52 3.37 -35.39
N VAL A 380 21.01 2.15 -35.63
CA VAL A 380 20.20 0.92 -35.59
C VAL A 380 20.93 -0.16 -34.81
N GLY A 381 20.19 -0.95 -34.03
CA GLY A 381 20.72 -2.07 -33.27
C GLY A 381 21.19 -1.71 -31.87
N ILE A 382 21.93 -2.62 -31.23
CA ILE A 382 22.35 -2.46 -29.84
C ILE A 382 23.59 -1.56 -29.76
N HIS A 383 23.44 -0.37 -29.19
CA HIS A 383 24.55 0.57 -28.96
C HIS A 383 24.73 0.86 -27.48
N LYS A 384 25.98 1.12 -27.09
CA LYS A 384 26.37 1.44 -25.72
C LYS A 384 26.32 2.95 -25.52
N VAL A 385 25.37 3.43 -24.71
CA VAL A 385 25.29 4.84 -24.31
C VAL A 385 26.30 5.09 -23.20
N ALA A 386 27.26 5.98 -23.45
CA ALA A 386 28.14 6.51 -22.42
C ALA A 386 27.32 7.45 -21.53
N LEU A 387 26.89 6.97 -20.36
CA LEU A 387 26.03 7.73 -19.45
C LEU A 387 26.76 8.93 -18.85
N ASN A 388 26.04 10.03 -18.69
CA ASN A 388 26.46 11.17 -17.89
C ASN A 388 26.61 10.72 -16.42
N PRO A 389 27.77 10.91 -15.77
CA PRO A 389 27.99 10.47 -14.39
C PRO A 389 27.01 11.07 -13.39
N LYS A 390 26.57 12.33 -13.60
CA LYS A 390 25.58 12.98 -12.73
C LYS A 390 24.22 12.31 -12.82
N PHE A 391 23.81 11.92 -14.03
CA PHE A 391 22.58 11.16 -14.26
C PHE A 391 22.68 9.76 -13.66
N ALA A 392 23.77 9.03 -13.93
CA ALA A 392 23.97 7.68 -13.40
C ALA A 392 23.92 7.62 -11.86
N ALA A 393 24.45 8.64 -11.18
CA ALA A 393 24.41 8.72 -9.72
C ALA A 393 22.98 8.73 -9.15
N GLN A 394 22.01 9.33 -9.85
CA GLN A 394 20.61 9.45 -9.43
C GLN A 394 19.87 8.11 -9.33
N PHE A 395 20.40 7.07 -9.99
CA PHE A 395 19.76 5.76 -10.09
C PHE A 395 20.65 4.64 -9.54
N SER A 396 21.76 4.98 -8.87
CA SER A 396 22.78 4.01 -8.42
C SER A 396 22.27 2.98 -7.40
N HIS A 397 21.12 3.22 -6.78
CA HIS A 397 20.46 2.32 -5.84
C HIS A 397 19.55 1.28 -6.52
N VAL A 398 19.03 1.55 -7.72
CA VAL A 398 18.13 0.63 -8.44
C VAL A 398 18.82 -0.23 -9.49
N PHE A 399 20.03 0.13 -9.89
CA PHE A 399 20.86 -0.71 -10.74
C PHE A 399 22.35 -0.53 -10.45
N SER A 400 23.10 -1.62 -10.61
CA SER A 400 24.56 -1.55 -10.67
C SER A 400 24.94 -1.51 -12.14
N LEU A 401 25.60 -0.43 -12.56
CA LEU A 401 26.24 -0.39 -13.87
C LEU A 401 27.13 -1.64 -14.00
N PRO A 402 26.93 -2.48 -15.04
CA PRO A 402 27.86 -3.58 -15.29
C PRO A 402 29.25 -2.98 -15.47
N GLU A 403 30.21 -3.39 -14.64
CA GLU A 403 31.62 -2.92 -14.60
C GLU A 403 31.98 -1.80 -15.60
N GLY A 404 31.81 -0.54 -15.18
CA GLY A 404 32.50 0.63 -15.73
C GLY A 404 31.96 1.31 -16.99
N ASP A 405 31.10 0.68 -17.80
CA ASP A 405 30.96 1.12 -19.21
C ASP A 405 29.50 1.12 -19.75
N GLY A 406 28.75 2.19 -19.49
CA GLY A 406 27.54 2.60 -20.25
C GLY A 406 26.29 1.70 -20.16
N LEU A 407 25.19 2.13 -20.78
CA LEU A 407 23.91 1.41 -20.88
C LEU A 407 23.70 0.94 -22.32
N ARG A 408 23.59 -0.37 -22.57
CA ARG A 408 23.30 -0.90 -23.92
C ARG A 408 21.81 -0.89 -24.18
N MET A 409 21.39 -0.24 -25.24
CA MET A 409 19.97 -0.16 -25.63
C MET A 409 19.82 -0.46 -27.12
N GLN A 410 18.64 -0.94 -27.53
CA GLN A 410 18.26 -1.04 -28.93
C GLN A 410 17.95 0.36 -29.48
N PHE A 411 18.46 0.68 -30.66
CA PHE A 411 18.17 1.92 -31.38
C PHE A 411 17.57 1.62 -32.74
N ALA A 412 16.70 2.53 -33.19
CA ALA A 412 16.13 2.52 -34.53
C ALA A 412 15.63 3.92 -34.88
N HIS A 413 16.53 4.90 -35.00
CA HIS A 413 16.18 6.30 -35.27
C HIS A 413 17.06 6.93 -36.35
N GLY A 414 16.53 7.96 -37.00
CA GLY A 414 17.24 8.76 -38.01
C GLY A 414 17.16 10.26 -37.74
N ASP A 415 16.77 10.61 -36.52
CA ASP A 415 16.69 11.95 -35.97
C ASP A 415 17.74 12.14 -34.88
N HIS A 416 18.04 13.41 -34.59
CA HIS A 416 18.84 13.76 -33.42
C HIS A 416 18.25 14.97 -32.70
N VAL A 417 18.50 15.01 -31.39
CA VAL A 417 18.33 16.20 -30.58
C VAL A 417 19.69 16.84 -30.38
N ARG A 418 19.85 18.10 -30.77
CA ARG A 418 21.09 18.85 -30.58
C ARG A 418 20.83 20.13 -29.80
N LEU A 419 21.85 20.54 -29.05
CA LEU A 419 21.82 21.78 -28.28
C LEU A 419 22.85 22.75 -28.87
N GLU A 420 22.40 23.93 -29.29
CA GLU A 420 23.30 24.97 -29.82
C GLU A 420 24.02 25.77 -28.73
N THR A 421 23.47 25.76 -27.52
CA THR A 421 23.99 26.49 -26.36
C THR A 421 24.37 25.53 -25.22
N SER A 422 24.18 25.94 -23.97
CA SER A 422 24.37 25.11 -22.78
C SER A 422 23.03 24.64 -22.23
N TRP A 423 23.02 23.47 -21.57
CA TRP A 423 21.81 23.02 -20.89
C TRP A 423 21.40 24.03 -19.81
N PRO A 424 20.10 24.30 -19.61
CA PRO A 424 19.64 25.04 -18.44
C PRO A 424 20.08 24.34 -17.15
N GLU A 425 20.22 25.08 -16.04
CA GLU A 425 20.91 24.61 -14.82
C GLU A 425 20.37 23.28 -14.25
N SER A 426 19.07 23.04 -14.32
CA SER A 426 18.41 21.82 -13.81
C SER A 426 18.35 20.67 -14.81
N TRP A 427 18.86 20.87 -16.03
CA TRP A 427 18.77 19.90 -17.13
C TRP A 427 20.13 19.31 -17.46
N MET A 428 20.12 18.04 -17.88
CA MET A 428 21.31 17.38 -18.41
C MET A 428 20.95 16.39 -19.49
N SER A 429 21.90 16.09 -20.37
CA SER A 429 21.80 14.88 -21.20
C SER A 429 22.05 13.64 -20.35
N ILE A 430 21.34 12.55 -20.65
CA ILE A 430 21.57 11.24 -20.04
C ILE A 430 22.91 10.63 -20.46
N GLY A 431 23.43 10.99 -21.64
CA GLY A 431 24.56 10.31 -22.27
C GLY A 431 24.57 10.41 -23.80
N SER A 432 25.58 9.78 -24.41
CA SER A 432 25.85 9.85 -25.86
C SER A 432 26.34 8.52 -26.43
N THR A 433 26.23 8.35 -27.75
CA THR A 433 26.93 7.35 -28.55
C THR A 433 27.88 8.05 -29.54
N PRO A 434 28.76 7.32 -30.26
CA PRO A 434 29.53 7.91 -31.35
C PRO A 434 28.67 8.53 -32.47
N HIS A 435 27.42 8.05 -32.64
CA HIS A 435 26.49 8.56 -33.64
C HIS A 435 25.74 9.79 -33.13
N CYS A 436 25.01 9.68 -32.02
CA CYS A 436 24.19 10.76 -31.47
C CYS A 436 24.69 11.26 -30.11
N VAL A 437 24.87 12.59 -30.00
CA VAL A 437 25.45 13.26 -28.82
C VAL A 437 24.45 13.46 -27.67
N VAL A 438 23.15 13.32 -27.92
CA VAL A 438 22.09 13.40 -26.90
C VAL A 438 21.19 12.19 -27.07
N GLN A 439 21.42 11.15 -26.28
CA GLN A 439 20.59 9.94 -26.28
C GLN A 439 19.38 10.03 -25.36
N GLY A 440 19.11 11.24 -24.86
CA GLY A 440 18.09 11.54 -23.87
C GLY A 440 18.43 12.78 -23.05
N ILE A 441 17.39 13.38 -22.48
CA ILE A 441 17.45 14.47 -21.52
C ILE A 441 16.84 14.06 -20.18
N PHE A 442 17.29 14.72 -19.13
CA PHE A 442 16.85 14.49 -17.77
C PHE A 442 16.78 15.80 -16.99
N GLN A 443 15.68 15.95 -16.27
CA GLN A 443 15.46 16.94 -15.22
C GLN A 443 15.01 16.18 -13.97
N PRO A 444 15.80 16.19 -12.89
CA PRO A 444 15.50 15.44 -11.67
C PRO A 444 14.05 15.60 -11.21
N GLY A 445 13.39 14.47 -10.96
CA GLY A 445 12.02 14.44 -10.45
C GLY A 445 10.92 14.87 -11.41
N ARG A 446 11.26 15.30 -12.63
CA ARG A 446 10.31 15.95 -13.55
C ARG A 446 10.25 15.32 -14.93
N VAL A 447 11.40 15.14 -15.57
CA VAL A 447 11.47 14.70 -16.96
C VAL A 447 12.58 13.69 -17.14
N LEU A 448 12.29 12.58 -17.80
CA LEU A 448 13.26 11.59 -18.23
C LEU A 448 12.95 11.16 -19.65
N THR A 449 13.93 11.08 -20.53
CA THR A 449 13.69 10.57 -21.88
C THR A 449 14.82 9.67 -22.33
N PHE A 450 14.50 8.67 -23.15
CA PHE A 450 15.47 7.82 -23.84
C PHE A 450 15.22 7.88 -25.35
N GLN A 451 16.27 8.06 -26.14
CA GLN A 451 16.18 7.88 -27.59
C GLN A 451 16.04 6.39 -27.95
N GLY A 452 16.68 5.51 -27.16
CA GLY A 452 16.65 4.06 -27.37
C GLY A 452 15.35 3.41 -26.94
N HIS A 453 15.08 2.24 -27.51
CA HIS A 453 13.90 1.41 -27.33
C HIS A 453 14.16 0.28 -26.35
N PHE A 454 13.98 0.52 -25.06
CA PHE A 454 14.08 -0.55 -24.03
C PHE A 454 12.85 -1.46 -24.00
N GLU A 455 11.77 -1.03 -24.63
CA GLU A 455 10.56 -1.82 -24.80
C GLU A 455 10.74 -2.91 -25.87
N PHE A 456 11.66 -2.72 -26.81
CA PHE A 456 11.96 -3.68 -27.87
C PHE A 456 12.92 -4.77 -27.40
N ASP A 457 12.61 -6.01 -27.75
CA ASP A 457 13.57 -7.11 -27.76
C ASP A 457 14.00 -7.41 -29.21
N GLU A 458 14.82 -8.46 -29.38
CA GLU A 458 15.30 -8.88 -30.70
C GLU A 458 14.15 -9.23 -31.66
N GLU A 459 13.05 -9.80 -31.18
CA GLU A 459 11.92 -10.16 -32.03
C GLU A 459 11.15 -8.93 -32.50
N ILE A 460 10.80 -8.03 -31.59
CA ILE A 460 10.13 -6.77 -31.93
C ILE A 460 10.99 -5.95 -32.89
N SER A 461 12.30 -5.86 -32.61
CA SER A 461 13.25 -5.14 -33.46
C SER A 461 13.35 -5.77 -34.85
N ARG A 462 13.42 -7.10 -34.94
CA ARG A 462 13.49 -7.83 -36.21
C ARG A 462 12.27 -7.58 -37.09
N GLU A 463 11.07 -7.69 -36.53
CA GLU A 463 9.85 -7.50 -37.30
C GLU A 463 9.63 -6.03 -37.69
N THR A 464 10.04 -5.09 -36.82
CA THR A 464 10.09 -3.65 -37.13
C THR A 464 11.04 -3.36 -38.30
N ILE A 465 12.27 -3.89 -38.26
CA ILE A 465 13.24 -3.72 -39.35
C ILE A 465 12.71 -4.29 -40.66
N LYS A 466 12.19 -5.52 -40.68
CA LYS A 466 11.62 -6.11 -41.91
C LYS A 466 10.49 -5.28 -42.51
N TYR A 467 9.68 -4.65 -41.67
CA TYR A 467 8.56 -3.82 -42.11
C TYR A 467 9.00 -2.46 -42.66
N PHE A 468 10.02 -1.83 -42.05
CA PHE A 468 10.46 -0.48 -42.41
C PHE A 468 11.64 -0.43 -43.40
N TYR A 469 12.54 -1.40 -43.36
CA TYR A 469 13.79 -1.41 -44.12
C TYR A 469 13.58 -2.16 -45.43
N THR A 470 12.80 -1.54 -46.33
CA THR A 470 12.50 -2.09 -47.65
C THR A 470 13.12 -1.23 -48.76
N PRO A 471 13.37 -1.80 -49.95
CA PRO A 471 13.85 -1.03 -51.11
C PRO A 471 12.94 0.14 -51.48
N GLU A 472 11.62 0.00 -51.33
CA GLU A 472 10.64 1.06 -51.59
C GLU A 472 10.78 2.24 -50.61
N ARG A 473 11.36 2.00 -49.43
CA ARG A 473 11.63 3.00 -48.40
C ARG A 473 13.09 3.47 -48.40
N GLY A 474 13.86 3.10 -49.43
CA GLY A 474 15.23 3.57 -49.65
C GLY A 474 16.31 2.74 -48.95
N PHE A 475 15.98 1.54 -48.44
CA PHE A 475 16.96 0.65 -47.80
C PHE A 475 17.39 -0.46 -48.75
N THR A 476 18.70 -0.62 -48.91
CA THR A 476 19.27 -1.74 -49.69
C THR A 476 19.14 -3.06 -48.92
N PRO A 477 19.07 -4.22 -49.61
CA PRO A 477 19.07 -5.53 -48.95
C PRO A 477 20.26 -5.72 -48.00
N GLU A 478 21.43 -5.18 -48.35
CA GLU A 478 22.64 -5.21 -47.52
C GLU A 478 22.48 -4.40 -46.24
N GLN A 479 21.87 -3.21 -46.30
CA GLN A 479 21.56 -2.40 -45.12
C GLN A 479 20.53 -3.09 -44.21
N THR A 480 19.50 -3.70 -44.79
CA THR A 480 18.51 -4.46 -44.02
C THR A 480 19.16 -5.65 -43.32
N GLN A 481 20.01 -6.40 -44.02
CA GLN A 481 20.72 -7.54 -43.44
C GLN A 481 21.69 -7.09 -42.33
N ALA A 482 22.43 -6.00 -42.53
CA ALA A 482 23.31 -5.44 -41.51
C ALA A 482 22.54 -5.00 -40.25
N ALA A 483 21.38 -4.36 -40.42
CA ALA A 483 20.52 -3.96 -39.30
C ALA A 483 20.02 -5.18 -38.51
N LEU A 484 19.61 -6.26 -39.20
CA LEU A 484 19.18 -7.51 -38.57
C LEU A 484 20.30 -8.23 -37.80
N GLU A 485 21.55 -7.99 -38.15
CA GLU A 485 22.72 -8.51 -37.41
C GLU A 485 23.01 -7.67 -36.17
N GLN A 486 22.84 -6.35 -36.24
CA GLN A 486 23.15 -5.40 -35.16
C GLN A 486 22.15 -5.44 -33.99
N ILE A 487 20.94 -5.98 -34.19
CA ILE A 487 19.95 -6.15 -33.11
C ILE A 487 20.19 -7.39 -32.24
N ARG A 488 21.13 -8.26 -32.63
CA ARG A 488 21.41 -9.52 -31.92
C ARG A 488 22.36 -9.26 -30.75
N GLY A 489 22.05 -9.82 -29.59
CA GLY A 489 22.93 -9.78 -28.44
C GLY A 489 22.20 -9.49 -27.14
N LYS A 490 22.97 -9.19 -26.09
CA LYS A 490 22.42 -8.74 -24.81
C LYS A 490 22.37 -7.21 -24.78
N ASP A 491 21.19 -6.67 -24.52
CA ASP A 491 21.01 -5.29 -24.10
C ASP A 491 20.79 -5.21 -22.59
N ASP A 492 20.67 -3.98 -22.09
CA ASP A 492 20.40 -3.67 -20.68
C ASP A 492 18.98 -3.10 -20.51
N SER A 493 18.03 -3.53 -21.35
CA SER A 493 16.63 -3.09 -21.33
C SER A 493 15.98 -3.20 -19.95
N VAL A 494 16.25 -4.29 -19.22
CA VAL A 494 15.75 -4.50 -17.86
C VAL A 494 16.23 -3.39 -16.90
N GLU A 495 17.49 -2.96 -17.02
CA GLU A 495 18.04 -1.89 -16.17
C GLU A 495 17.42 -0.54 -16.54
N ALA A 496 17.20 -0.26 -17.82
CA ALA A 496 16.47 0.93 -18.27
C ALA A 496 15.02 0.95 -17.73
N VAL A 497 14.34 -0.20 -17.70
CA VAL A 497 12.99 -0.32 -17.11
C VAL A 497 13.02 -0.10 -15.58
N LYS A 498 14.05 -0.57 -14.87
CA LYS A 498 14.20 -0.27 -13.44
C LYS A 498 14.41 1.21 -13.18
N MET A 499 15.23 1.89 -14.00
CA MET A 499 15.43 3.34 -13.91
C MET A 499 14.10 4.09 -14.14
N LEU A 500 13.32 3.67 -15.14
CA LEU A 500 12.01 4.26 -15.40
C LEU A 500 11.01 4.00 -14.25
N HIS A 501 10.99 2.78 -13.71
CA HIS A 501 10.16 2.43 -12.58
C HIS A 501 10.50 3.28 -11.35
N ALA A 502 11.78 3.40 -11.00
CA ALA A 502 12.28 4.27 -9.94
C ALA A 502 11.87 5.72 -10.17
N PHE A 503 12.07 6.22 -11.40
CA PHE A 503 11.66 7.56 -11.80
C PHE A 503 10.17 7.81 -11.62
N PHE A 504 9.29 6.82 -11.73
CA PHE A 504 7.86 7.00 -11.46
C PHE A 504 7.50 6.85 -9.98
N THR A 505 8.19 5.98 -9.24
CA THR A 505 7.73 5.55 -7.92
C THR A 505 8.40 6.26 -6.75
N GLU A 506 9.64 6.69 -6.89
CA GLU A 506 10.42 7.30 -5.81
C GLU A 506 10.06 8.78 -5.65
N GLY A 507 9.92 9.29 -4.42
CA GLY A 507 9.72 10.72 -4.20
C GLY A 507 10.92 11.53 -4.68
N ASN A 508 10.75 12.84 -4.89
CA ASN A 508 11.92 13.71 -4.82
C ASN A 508 12.27 13.77 -3.34
N ASP A 509 13.21 12.96 -2.88
CA ASP A 509 13.80 13.14 -1.56
C ASP A 509 14.57 14.48 -1.58
N GLU A 510 13.87 15.56 -1.24
CA GLU A 510 14.46 16.80 -0.71
C GLU A 510 14.49 16.77 0.81
#